data_AF-A0A803JD68-F1
#
_entry.id   AF-A0A803JD68-F1
#
_cell.length_a   1.000
_cell.length_b   1.000
_cell.length_c   1.000
_cell.angle_alpha   90.00
_cell.angle_beta   90.00
_cell.angle_gamma   90.00
#
_symmetry.space_group_name_H-M   'P 1'
#
loop_
_entity.id
_entity.type
_entity.pdbx_description
1 polymer ?
#
loop_
_entity_poly.entity_id
_entity_poly.type
_entity_poly.pdbx_seq_one_letter_code
_entity_poly.pdbx_strand_id
1 'polypeptide(L)'
;MQGEAKRTLGGSCIMQGEAKRTLGGSCIMQGEAKRELGGSCIMQGEAKRTLGGSCIMQGEAKRELGGSCIMQGEAKRELGGSCIMQGEAKRTLGGSCIMQGEAKRELGGSCIMQGEAKRTLGGSCIMQGEAKRELGGSCIMQGEAKRELGGSCIMQGEAKRTLGGSCIMQGEAKRELGGSCIMQGEAKRELGGSCIMQGEAKRTLGGSCIMQGEAKRELGGSCIMQGEAKRELGGSCIMQGEAKRTLGGSCIMQGEAKRELGGSCIMQGEAKRELGGSCIMQGEAKRTLGGSCIMQGEAKRTLGGSCIMQGEAKRELGGSCIMQGEAKRELGGSCIMQGEAKRTLGGSCIMQGEAKRELGGSCIMQGEAKRELGGSCIMQGEAKRTLGGSCIMQGEAKRELGGSCIMQGEAKRTLGGSCIMQGEAKRELGGSCIMQGEAKRELGGSCIMQGEAKRELGGSCIMQGEAKRTLGGSCIMQGEAKRELGGSCIMQGEAKRELGGSCIMQGEAKRELGGSCIMQGEAKRELYYARGN
;
A
#
# COMPACT_ATOMS: atom_id res chain seq x y z
N MET A 1 74.03 -45.69 -26.66
CA MET A 1 73.87 -47.06 -27.21
C MET A 1 72.56 -47.11 -27.98
N GLN A 2 72.57 -47.53 -29.25
CA GLN A 2 71.36 -47.91 -29.97
C GLN A 2 71.12 -49.40 -29.70
N GLY A 3 70.07 -49.74 -28.95
CA GLY A 3 69.76 -51.14 -28.65
C GLY A 3 68.70 -51.31 -27.57
N GLU A 4 67.83 -52.31 -27.74
CA GLU A 4 66.79 -52.67 -26.77
C GLU A 4 67.39 -52.99 -25.38
N ALA A 5 67.11 -52.16 -24.38
CA ALA A 5 67.55 -52.40 -23.01
C ALA A 5 66.44 -53.11 -22.19
N LYS A 6 66.72 -54.33 -21.72
CA LYS A 6 65.75 -55.11 -20.91
C LYS A 6 65.53 -54.53 -19.50
N ARG A 7 66.58 -54.00 -18.84
CA ARG A 7 66.53 -53.31 -17.53
C ARG A 7 67.74 -52.37 -17.36
N THR A 8 67.53 -51.16 -16.85
CA THR A 8 68.59 -50.30 -16.28
C THR A 8 68.33 -50.09 -14.79
N LEU A 9 69.38 -50.20 -13.97
CA LEU A 9 69.34 -50.12 -12.51
C LEU A 9 70.43 -49.16 -12.03
N GLY A 10 70.07 -48.08 -11.35
CA GLY A 10 70.96 -47.25 -10.51
C GLY A 10 72.16 -46.61 -11.23
N GLY A 11 71.97 -45.43 -11.82
CA GLY A 11 73.08 -44.61 -12.38
C GLY A 11 72.61 -43.44 -13.26
N SER A 12 73.55 -42.63 -13.76
CA SER A 12 73.26 -41.61 -14.79
C SER A 12 73.38 -42.24 -16.19
N CYS A 13 72.33 -42.23 -17.01
CA CYS A 13 72.30 -42.98 -18.28
C CYS A 13 71.72 -42.16 -19.45
N ILE A 14 72.28 -42.27 -20.66
CA ILE A 14 71.70 -41.73 -21.91
C ILE A 14 71.35 -42.90 -22.85
N MET A 15 70.09 -43.03 -23.27
CA MET A 15 69.59 -44.14 -24.09
C MET A 15 68.81 -43.68 -25.33
N GLN A 16 68.98 -44.40 -26.45
CA GLN A 16 68.17 -44.28 -27.67
C GLN A 16 67.56 -45.65 -28.03
N GLY A 17 66.23 -45.74 -28.18
CA GLY A 17 65.50 -46.97 -28.56
C GLY A 17 64.42 -47.42 -27.55
N GLU A 18 64.07 -48.71 -27.55
CA GLU A 18 63.07 -49.26 -26.63
C GLU A 18 63.68 -49.72 -25.28
N ALA A 19 63.03 -49.34 -24.16
CA ALA A 19 63.37 -49.79 -22.82
C ALA A 19 62.19 -50.51 -22.13
N LYS A 20 62.44 -51.71 -21.58
CA LYS A 20 61.41 -52.46 -20.85
C LYS A 20 61.18 -51.96 -19.42
N ARG A 21 62.23 -51.60 -18.68
CA ARG A 21 62.17 -51.02 -17.33
C ARG A 21 63.39 -50.13 -17.03
N THR A 22 63.15 -48.93 -16.50
CA THR A 22 64.16 -48.07 -15.87
C THR A 22 63.87 -47.96 -14.37
N LEU A 23 64.88 -48.13 -13.51
CA LEU A 23 64.76 -48.18 -12.04
C LEU A 23 65.87 -47.37 -11.37
N GLY A 24 65.55 -46.21 -10.80
CA GLY A 24 66.42 -45.37 -9.97
C GLY A 24 67.66 -44.78 -10.68
N GLY A 25 67.84 -43.45 -10.58
CA GLY A 25 68.99 -42.72 -11.16
C GLY A 25 68.60 -41.52 -12.02
N SER A 26 69.56 -40.91 -12.72
CA SER A 26 69.34 -39.75 -13.60
C SER A 26 69.41 -40.16 -15.08
N CYS A 27 68.27 -40.30 -15.78
CA CYS A 27 68.24 -40.87 -17.14
C CYS A 27 67.80 -39.87 -18.21
N ILE A 28 68.41 -39.89 -19.40
CA ILE A 28 67.95 -39.20 -20.61
C ILE A 28 67.60 -40.27 -21.66
N MET A 29 66.36 -40.30 -22.17
CA MET A 29 65.89 -41.30 -23.13
C MET A 29 65.22 -40.67 -24.35
N GLN A 30 65.51 -41.22 -25.53
CA GLN A 30 64.79 -40.92 -26.77
C GLN A 30 64.24 -42.25 -27.36
N GLY A 31 62.92 -42.47 -27.31
CA GLY A 31 62.28 -43.72 -27.74
C GLY A 31 61.07 -44.16 -26.90
N GLU A 32 60.80 -45.47 -26.82
CA GLU A 32 59.65 -46.01 -26.07
C GLU A 32 60.05 -46.66 -24.74
N ALA A 33 59.38 -46.30 -23.64
CA ALA A 33 59.55 -46.92 -22.33
C ALA A 33 58.28 -47.66 -21.87
N LYS A 34 58.42 -48.94 -21.48
CA LYS A 34 57.28 -49.71 -20.93
C LYS A 34 57.00 -49.41 -19.45
N ARG A 35 58.03 -49.15 -18.61
CA ARG A 35 57.87 -48.73 -17.20
C ARG A 35 59.08 -47.94 -16.70
N GLU A 36 58.84 -46.85 -15.99
CA GLU A 36 59.85 -46.10 -15.24
C GLU A 36 59.47 -46.04 -13.76
N LEU A 37 60.43 -46.29 -12.87
CA LEU A 37 60.25 -46.42 -11.43
C LEU A 37 61.34 -45.65 -10.66
N GLY A 38 61.00 -44.46 -10.15
CA GLY A 38 61.87 -43.63 -9.31
C GLY A 38 63.13 -43.06 -10.00
N GLY A 39 63.58 -41.87 -9.54
CA GLY A 39 64.75 -41.16 -10.09
C GLY A 39 64.40 -39.86 -10.82
N SER A 40 65.38 -39.24 -11.48
CA SER A 40 65.22 -38.02 -12.29
C SER A 40 65.33 -38.36 -13.78
N CYS A 41 64.28 -38.26 -14.58
CA CYS A 41 64.30 -38.71 -15.99
C CYS A 41 63.94 -37.59 -16.98
N ILE A 42 64.60 -37.51 -18.13
CA ILE A 42 64.23 -36.69 -19.29
C ILE A 42 63.92 -37.63 -20.45
N MET A 43 62.70 -37.60 -20.99
CA MET A 43 62.24 -38.49 -22.06
C MET A 43 61.66 -37.73 -23.25
N GLN A 44 62.01 -38.16 -24.46
CA GLN A 44 61.34 -37.76 -25.69
C GLN A 44 60.80 -39.02 -26.41
N GLY A 45 59.48 -39.23 -26.43
CA GLY A 45 58.83 -40.42 -27.00
C GLY A 45 57.58 -40.93 -26.26
N GLU A 46 57.33 -42.24 -26.25
CA GLU A 46 56.15 -42.83 -25.59
C GLU A 46 56.49 -43.56 -24.28
N ALA A 47 55.75 -43.27 -23.21
CA ALA A 47 55.82 -44.01 -21.94
C ALA A 47 54.51 -44.74 -21.63
N LYS A 48 54.57 -46.05 -21.32
CA LYS A 48 53.38 -46.78 -20.86
C LYS A 48 53.06 -46.56 -19.39
N ARG A 49 54.05 -46.43 -18.51
CA ARG A 49 53.88 -46.14 -17.07
C ARG A 49 55.09 -45.41 -16.47
N THR A 50 54.88 -44.28 -15.83
CA THR A 50 55.84 -43.58 -14.97
C THR A 50 55.35 -43.66 -13.51
N LEU A 51 56.26 -43.96 -12.57
CA LEU A 51 55.90 -44.30 -11.18
C LEU A 51 56.94 -43.71 -10.20
N GLY A 52 56.61 -42.56 -9.59
CA GLY A 52 57.48 -41.85 -8.65
C GLY A 52 58.75 -41.23 -9.27
N GLY A 53 59.32 -40.21 -8.61
CA GLY A 53 60.51 -39.49 -9.07
C GLY A 53 60.23 -38.13 -9.71
N SER A 54 61.24 -37.50 -10.32
CA SER A 54 61.14 -36.22 -11.04
C SER A 54 61.31 -36.43 -12.55
N CYS A 55 60.27 -36.28 -13.38
CA CYS A 55 60.34 -36.59 -14.81
C CYS A 55 60.06 -35.36 -15.70
N ILE A 56 60.80 -35.20 -16.80
CA ILE A 56 60.51 -34.26 -17.90
C ILE A 56 60.22 -35.08 -19.14
N MET A 57 59.03 -34.98 -19.73
CA MET A 57 58.61 -35.78 -20.88
C MET A 57 58.09 -34.91 -22.03
N GLN A 58 58.49 -35.23 -23.25
CA GLN A 58 57.92 -34.71 -24.48
C GLN A 58 57.38 -35.87 -25.33
N GLY A 59 56.05 -36.02 -25.43
CA GLY A 59 55.40 -37.14 -26.16
C GLY A 59 54.12 -37.68 -25.50
N GLU A 60 53.87 -38.99 -25.59
CA GLU A 60 52.65 -39.61 -25.04
C GLU A 60 52.91 -40.45 -23.78
N ALA A 61 52.14 -40.21 -22.71
CA ALA A 61 52.12 -41.04 -21.51
C ALA A 61 50.79 -41.77 -21.33
N LYS A 62 50.82 -43.10 -21.16
CA LYS A 62 49.59 -43.87 -20.87
C LYS A 62 49.16 -43.79 -19.39
N ARG A 63 50.10 -43.75 -18.43
CA ARG A 63 49.80 -43.61 -16.99
C ARG A 63 50.98 -42.99 -16.23
N GLU A 64 50.69 -41.99 -15.42
CA GLU A 64 51.62 -41.40 -14.45
C GLU A 64 51.08 -41.59 -13.03
N LEU A 65 51.94 -41.99 -12.10
CA LEU A 65 51.56 -42.38 -10.73
C LEU A 65 52.58 -41.84 -9.71
N GLY A 66 52.26 -40.71 -9.09
CA GLY A 66 53.08 -40.05 -8.06
C GLY A 66 54.41 -39.47 -8.57
N GLY A 67 54.98 -38.52 -7.81
CA GLY A 67 56.23 -37.82 -8.16
C GLY A 67 56.01 -36.38 -8.65
N SER A 68 57.05 -35.76 -9.21
CA SER A 68 57.02 -34.43 -9.81
C SER A 68 57.27 -34.52 -11.32
N CYS A 69 56.27 -34.25 -12.17
CA CYS A 69 56.40 -34.41 -13.63
C CYS A 69 56.23 -33.08 -14.38
N ILE A 70 56.99 -32.87 -15.46
CA ILE A 70 56.78 -31.83 -16.47
C ILE A 70 56.54 -32.53 -17.80
N MET A 71 55.37 -32.37 -18.42
CA MET A 71 54.99 -33.04 -19.67
C MET A 71 54.57 -32.04 -20.76
N GLN A 72 55.03 -32.27 -21.97
CA GLN A 72 54.53 -31.62 -23.19
C GLN A 72 53.99 -32.71 -24.15
N GLY A 73 52.67 -32.83 -24.31
CA GLY A 73 52.02 -33.85 -25.15
C GLY A 73 50.70 -34.41 -24.61
N GLU A 74 50.44 -35.71 -24.80
CA GLU A 74 49.17 -36.34 -24.37
C GLU A 74 49.36 -37.28 -23.17
N ALA A 75 48.55 -37.11 -22.12
CA ALA A 75 48.45 -38.05 -21.01
C ALA A 75 47.09 -38.76 -20.96
N LYS A 76 47.09 -40.09 -20.91
CA LYS A 76 45.83 -40.85 -20.75
C LYS A 76 45.34 -40.88 -19.29
N ARG A 77 46.23 -40.94 -18.28
CA ARG A 77 45.86 -40.91 -16.84
C ARG A 77 47.02 -40.39 -15.98
N GLU A 78 46.73 -39.46 -15.10
CA GLU A 78 47.63 -39.00 -14.03
C GLU A 78 46.98 -39.28 -12.66
N LEU A 79 47.76 -39.81 -11.72
CA LEU A 79 47.31 -40.23 -10.39
C LEU A 79 48.29 -39.75 -9.31
N GLY A 80 47.95 -38.68 -8.60
CA GLY A 80 48.74 -38.13 -7.49
C GLY A 80 50.10 -37.54 -7.88
N GLY A 81 50.69 -36.73 -6.99
CA GLY A 81 51.96 -36.02 -7.23
C GLY A 81 51.80 -34.56 -7.64
N SER A 82 52.88 -33.93 -8.09
CA SER A 82 52.93 -32.54 -8.57
C SER A 82 53.25 -32.51 -10.07
N CYS A 83 52.30 -32.19 -10.95
CA CYS A 83 52.51 -32.26 -12.41
C CYS A 83 52.35 -30.90 -13.10
N ILE A 84 53.19 -30.60 -14.09
CA ILE A 84 53.04 -29.46 -15.01
C ILE A 84 52.84 -30.03 -16.42
N MET A 85 51.71 -29.82 -17.06
CA MET A 85 51.39 -30.35 -18.38
C MET A 85 51.05 -29.24 -19.37
N GLN A 86 51.59 -29.35 -20.59
CA GLN A 86 51.14 -28.60 -21.76
C GLN A 86 50.63 -29.60 -22.82
N GLY A 87 49.31 -29.66 -23.05
CA GLY A 87 48.69 -30.58 -24.01
C GLY A 87 47.33 -31.16 -23.57
N GLU A 88 47.04 -32.42 -23.90
CA GLU A 88 45.74 -33.06 -23.60
C GLU A 88 45.83 -34.10 -22.47
N ALA A 89 44.96 -33.99 -21.47
CA ALA A 89 44.78 -35.00 -20.43
C ALA A 89 43.42 -35.67 -20.52
N LYS A 90 43.39 -37.01 -20.60
CA LYS A 90 42.11 -37.75 -20.52
C LYS A 90 41.57 -37.87 -19.10
N ARG A 91 42.42 -38.04 -18.08
CA ARG A 91 42.02 -38.09 -16.65
C ARG A 91 43.15 -37.65 -15.72
N THR A 92 42.88 -36.71 -14.83
CA THR A 92 43.74 -36.36 -13.69
C THR A 92 43.02 -36.73 -12.38
N LEU A 93 43.73 -37.33 -11.43
CA LEU A 93 43.12 -37.88 -10.21
C LEU A 93 44.01 -37.62 -8.97
N GLY A 94 43.65 -36.63 -8.15
CA GLY A 94 44.40 -36.22 -6.96
C GLY A 94 45.79 -35.60 -7.25
N GLY A 95 46.37 -34.93 -6.26
CA GLY A 95 47.66 -34.24 -6.38
C GLY A 95 47.55 -32.75 -6.67
N SER A 96 48.68 -32.12 -7.02
CA SER A 96 48.78 -30.70 -7.39
C SER A 96 49.17 -30.58 -8.88
N CYS A 97 48.26 -30.16 -9.76
CA CYS A 97 48.55 -30.11 -11.21
C CYS A 97 48.46 -28.68 -11.77
N ILE A 98 49.36 -28.31 -12.68
CA ILE A 98 49.28 -27.11 -13.52
C ILE A 98 49.13 -27.59 -14.97
N MET A 99 48.05 -27.22 -15.65
CA MET A 99 47.75 -27.68 -17.01
C MET A 99 47.48 -26.51 -17.95
N GLN A 100 48.07 -26.54 -19.14
CA GLN A 100 47.74 -25.68 -20.27
C GLN A 100 47.24 -26.55 -21.43
N GLY A 101 45.94 -26.53 -21.74
CA GLY A 101 45.33 -27.34 -22.81
C GLY A 101 43.95 -27.91 -22.48
N GLU A 102 43.64 -29.14 -22.93
CA GLU A 102 42.32 -29.75 -22.74
C GLU A 102 42.34 -30.90 -21.70
N ALA A 103 41.43 -30.84 -20.73
CA ALA A 103 41.17 -31.93 -19.79
C ALA A 103 39.78 -32.56 -19.99
N LYS A 104 39.72 -33.89 -20.16
CA LYS A 104 38.42 -34.59 -20.22
C LYS A 104 37.79 -34.82 -18.85
N ARG A 105 38.57 -35.11 -17.80
CA ARG A 105 38.08 -35.32 -16.43
C ARG A 105 39.16 -35.02 -15.39
N GLU A 106 38.80 -34.25 -14.37
CA GLU A 106 39.62 -34.00 -13.18
C GLU A 106 38.84 -34.45 -11.94
N LEU A 107 39.51 -35.17 -11.03
CA LEU A 107 38.90 -35.77 -9.85
C LEU A 107 39.78 -35.54 -8.61
N GLY A 108 39.40 -34.58 -7.77
CA GLY A 108 40.08 -34.23 -6.51
C GLY A 108 41.49 -33.65 -6.69
N GLY A 109 42.03 -33.08 -5.61
CA GLY A 109 43.36 -32.41 -5.60
C GLY A 109 43.29 -30.89 -5.79
N SER A 110 44.45 -30.27 -6.01
CA SER A 110 44.61 -28.84 -6.26
C SER A 110 45.07 -28.61 -7.71
N CYS A 111 44.23 -28.07 -8.59
CA CYS A 111 44.58 -27.93 -10.02
C CYS A 111 44.55 -26.45 -10.47
N ILE A 112 45.51 -26.04 -11.30
CA ILE A 112 45.51 -24.76 -12.03
C ILE A 112 45.43 -25.11 -13.51
N MET A 113 44.38 -24.67 -14.22
CA MET A 113 44.17 -24.98 -15.63
C MET A 113 43.98 -23.71 -16.46
N GLN A 114 44.64 -23.67 -17.62
CA GLN A 114 44.36 -22.71 -18.68
C GLN A 114 43.91 -23.48 -19.93
N GLY A 115 42.61 -23.42 -20.29
CA GLY A 115 42.04 -24.12 -21.45
C GLY A 115 40.62 -24.68 -21.23
N GLU A 116 40.31 -25.85 -21.80
CA GLU A 116 38.96 -26.44 -21.71
C GLU A 116 38.91 -27.66 -20.77
N ALA A 117 37.95 -27.65 -19.84
CA ALA A 117 37.62 -28.82 -19.01
C ALA A 117 36.23 -29.37 -19.34
N LYS A 118 36.15 -30.67 -19.64
CA LYS A 118 34.82 -31.32 -19.81
C LYS A 118 34.14 -31.65 -18.48
N ARG A 119 34.88 -32.04 -17.44
CA ARG A 119 34.35 -32.33 -16.08
C ARG A 119 35.40 -32.12 -15.00
N THR A 120 35.09 -31.31 -14.00
CA THR A 120 35.83 -31.19 -12.73
C THR A 120 34.97 -31.74 -11.59
N LEU A 121 35.55 -32.54 -10.69
CA LEU A 121 34.80 -33.23 -9.64
C LEU A 121 35.57 -33.21 -8.31
N GLY A 122 35.16 -32.34 -7.37
CA GLY A 122 35.80 -32.15 -6.07
C GLY A 122 37.22 -31.57 -6.14
N GLY A 123 37.75 -31.14 -4.98
CA GLY A 123 39.08 -30.52 -4.86
C GLY A 123 39.05 -28.99 -4.94
N SER A 124 40.24 -28.38 -5.07
CA SER A 124 40.43 -26.94 -5.20
C SER A 124 40.96 -26.62 -6.61
N CYS A 125 40.18 -25.96 -7.47
CA CYS A 125 40.59 -25.71 -8.86
C CYS A 125 40.64 -24.21 -9.18
N ILE A 126 41.65 -23.76 -9.91
CA ILE A 126 41.72 -22.43 -10.54
C ILE A 126 41.70 -22.65 -12.06
N MET A 127 40.70 -22.14 -12.75
CA MET A 127 40.53 -22.34 -14.18
C MET A 127 40.40 -21.01 -14.94
N GLN A 128 41.13 -20.89 -16.05
CA GLN A 128 40.95 -19.83 -17.04
C GLN A 128 40.55 -20.47 -18.38
N GLY A 129 39.28 -20.33 -18.79
CA GLY A 129 38.75 -20.92 -20.02
C GLY A 129 37.31 -21.44 -19.92
N GLU A 130 37.00 -22.58 -20.56
CA GLU A 130 35.64 -23.13 -20.59
C GLU A 130 35.49 -24.42 -19.78
N ALA A 131 34.48 -24.47 -18.91
CA ALA A 131 34.08 -25.67 -18.19
C ALA A 131 32.69 -26.18 -18.61
N LYS A 132 32.59 -27.45 -19.02
CA LYS A 132 31.27 -28.05 -19.32
C LYS A 132 30.50 -28.47 -18.06
N ARG A 133 31.16 -28.97 -17.01
CA ARG A 133 30.52 -29.38 -15.75
C ARG A 133 31.50 -29.32 -14.58
N GLU A 134 31.08 -28.66 -13.51
CA GLU A 134 31.77 -28.66 -12.22
C GLU A 134 30.85 -29.26 -11.15
N LEU A 135 31.39 -30.15 -10.32
CA LEU A 135 30.65 -30.91 -9.31
C LEU A 135 31.40 -30.92 -7.98
N GLY A 136 30.97 -30.08 -7.03
CA GLY A 136 31.53 -29.97 -5.69
C GLY A 136 32.97 -29.44 -5.63
N GLY A 137 33.44 -29.12 -4.42
CA GLY A 137 34.78 -28.56 -4.18
C GLY A 137 34.80 -27.03 -4.12
N SER A 138 36.00 -26.46 -4.16
CA SER A 138 36.25 -25.00 -4.16
C SER A 138 36.86 -24.59 -5.50
N CYS A 139 36.12 -23.87 -6.35
CA CYS A 139 36.61 -23.51 -7.69
C CYS A 139 36.70 -21.98 -7.88
N ILE A 140 37.76 -21.51 -8.53
CA ILE A 140 37.91 -20.13 -9.01
C ILE A 140 37.97 -20.21 -10.54
N MET A 141 37.01 -19.62 -11.23
CA MET A 141 36.92 -19.68 -12.69
C MET A 141 36.88 -18.28 -13.32
N GLN A 142 37.66 -18.08 -14.38
CA GLN A 142 37.54 -16.96 -15.30
C GLN A 142 37.17 -17.49 -16.69
N GLY A 143 35.92 -17.31 -17.13
CA GLY A 143 35.42 -17.77 -18.43
C GLY A 143 33.97 -18.27 -18.45
N GLU A 144 33.67 -19.31 -19.23
CA GLU A 144 32.30 -19.85 -19.38
C GLU A 144 32.10 -21.19 -18.67
N ALA A 145 31.04 -21.28 -17.85
CA ALA A 145 30.58 -22.55 -17.28
C ALA A 145 29.21 -22.97 -17.82
N LYS A 146 29.08 -24.22 -18.31
CA LYS A 146 27.76 -24.74 -18.69
C LYS A 146 26.93 -25.20 -17.49
N ARG A 147 27.53 -25.80 -16.47
CA ARG A 147 26.84 -26.30 -15.26
C ARG A 147 27.77 -26.34 -14.06
N GLU A 148 27.33 -25.77 -12.96
CA GLU A 148 27.95 -25.90 -11.63
C GLU A 148 26.96 -26.54 -10.67
N LEU A 149 27.41 -27.54 -9.91
CA LEU A 149 26.58 -28.35 -9.00
C LEU A 149 27.28 -28.48 -7.64
N GLY A 150 26.81 -27.71 -6.66
CA GLY A 150 27.32 -27.74 -5.28
C GLY A 150 28.77 -27.27 -5.12
N GLY A 151 29.18 -27.03 -3.86
CA GLY A 151 30.52 -26.53 -3.53
C GLY A 151 30.57 -25.02 -3.32
N SER A 152 31.79 -24.47 -3.26
CA SER A 152 32.06 -23.04 -3.12
C SER A 152 32.76 -22.52 -4.39
N CYS A 153 32.08 -21.72 -5.21
CA CYS A 153 32.64 -21.26 -6.49
C CYS A 153 32.79 -19.73 -6.53
N ILE A 154 33.89 -19.23 -7.11
CA ILE A 154 34.07 -17.83 -7.49
C ILE A 154 34.22 -17.78 -9.01
N MET A 155 33.28 -17.15 -9.71
CA MET A 155 33.29 -17.07 -11.18
C MET A 155 33.32 -15.62 -11.66
N GLN A 156 34.17 -15.36 -12.65
CA GLN A 156 34.12 -14.17 -13.49
C GLN A 156 33.80 -14.58 -14.94
N GLY A 157 32.57 -14.33 -15.41
CA GLY A 157 32.13 -14.68 -16.77
C GLY A 157 30.67 -15.13 -16.87
N GLU A 158 30.38 -16.10 -17.75
CA GLU A 158 29.00 -16.57 -18.00
C GLU A 158 28.72 -17.96 -17.44
N ALA A 159 27.63 -18.09 -16.69
CA ALA A 159 27.11 -19.37 -16.22
C ALA A 159 25.76 -19.72 -16.87
N LYS A 160 25.67 -20.89 -17.51
CA LYS A 160 24.36 -21.36 -18.01
C LYS A 160 23.45 -21.92 -16.90
N ARG A 161 24.00 -22.59 -15.88
CA ARG A 161 23.25 -23.12 -14.73
C ARG A 161 24.13 -23.27 -13.49
N THR A 162 23.71 -22.70 -12.38
CA THR A 162 24.25 -22.93 -11.03
C THR A 162 23.19 -23.65 -10.19
N LEU A 163 23.58 -24.69 -9.45
CA LEU A 163 22.65 -25.55 -8.70
C LEU A 163 23.21 -25.90 -7.31
N GLY A 164 22.70 -25.24 -6.26
CA GLY A 164 23.14 -25.41 -4.88
C GLY A 164 24.57 -24.96 -4.60
N GLY A 165 24.95 -24.91 -3.32
CA GLY A 165 26.28 -24.46 -2.88
C GLY A 165 26.35 -22.97 -2.56
N SER A 166 27.57 -22.46 -2.40
CA SER A 166 27.87 -21.04 -2.15
C SER A 166 28.63 -20.46 -3.34
N CYS A 167 28.02 -19.57 -4.12
CA CYS A 167 28.65 -19.03 -5.34
C CYS A 167 28.82 -17.51 -5.26
N ILE A 168 29.97 -17.00 -5.71
CA ILE A 168 30.22 -15.58 -5.97
C ILE A 168 30.42 -15.43 -7.47
N MET A 169 29.58 -14.67 -8.15
CA MET A 169 29.62 -14.51 -9.61
C MET A 169 29.68 -13.04 -10.02
N GLN A 170 30.58 -12.73 -10.94
CA GLN A 170 30.62 -11.46 -11.66
C GLN A 170 30.37 -11.74 -13.15
N GLY A 171 29.18 -11.40 -13.67
CA GLY A 171 28.80 -11.61 -15.07
C GLY A 171 27.34 -12.02 -15.29
N GLU A 172 27.07 -12.90 -16.26
CA GLU A 172 25.71 -13.32 -16.61
C GLU A 172 25.37 -14.74 -16.15
N ALA A 173 24.23 -14.91 -15.47
CA ALA A 173 23.66 -16.22 -15.15
C ALA A 173 22.34 -16.47 -15.88
N LYS A 174 22.22 -17.60 -16.58
CA LYS A 174 20.93 -17.99 -17.18
C LYS A 174 19.94 -18.59 -16.18
N ARG A 175 20.42 -19.38 -15.20
CA ARG A 175 19.56 -20.01 -14.18
C ARG A 175 20.36 -20.30 -12.91
N GLU A 176 19.81 -19.88 -11.78
CA GLU A 176 20.28 -20.24 -10.44
C GLU A 176 19.18 -21.01 -9.70
N LEU A 177 19.55 -22.10 -9.03
CA LEU A 177 18.62 -23.02 -8.37
C LEU A 177 19.14 -23.42 -6.99
N GLY A 178 18.61 -22.78 -5.94
CA GLY A 178 18.97 -23.03 -4.54
C GLY A 178 20.41 -22.70 -4.16
N GLY A 179 20.69 -22.69 -2.86
CA GLY A 179 22.02 -22.33 -2.32
C GLY A 179 22.11 -20.87 -1.87
N SER A 180 23.34 -20.41 -1.63
CA SER A 180 23.66 -19.03 -1.25
C SER A 180 24.49 -18.37 -2.36
N CYS A 181 23.94 -17.40 -3.08
CA CYS A 181 24.63 -16.76 -4.20
C CYS A 181 24.87 -15.27 -3.95
N ILE A 182 26.04 -14.76 -4.34
CA ILE A 182 26.34 -13.33 -4.46
C ILE A 182 26.64 -13.06 -5.93
N MET A 183 25.82 -12.24 -6.60
CA MET A 183 25.96 -11.95 -8.02
C MET A 183 26.09 -10.45 -8.28
N GLN A 184 27.04 -10.09 -9.14
CA GLN A 184 27.13 -8.78 -9.77
C GLN A 184 26.94 -8.94 -11.29
N GLY A 185 25.77 -8.55 -11.81
CA GLY A 185 25.45 -8.64 -13.25
C GLY A 185 23.98 -8.98 -13.57
N GLU A 186 23.75 -9.77 -14.63
CA GLU A 186 22.40 -10.12 -15.08
C GLU A 186 22.02 -11.57 -14.75
N ALA A 187 20.86 -11.77 -14.11
CA ALA A 187 20.25 -13.08 -13.95
C ALA A 187 18.96 -13.22 -14.77
N LYS A 188 18.86 -14.28 -15.59
CA LYS A 188 17.60 -14.57 -16.29
C LYS A 188 16.55 -15.23 -15.38
N ARG A 189 16.96 -16.10 -14.45
CA ARG A 189 16.05 -16.79 -13.50
C ARG A 189 16.78 -17.20 -12.22
N GLU A 190 16.17 -16.90 -11.08
CA GLU A 190 16.57 -17.41 -9.77
C GLU A 190 15.40 -18.19 -9.16
N LEU A 191 15.67 -19.39 -8.65
CA LEU A 191 14.68 -20.26 -8.00
C LEU A 191 15.18 -20.72 -6.63
N GLY A 192 14.59 -20.16 -5.57
CA GLY A 192 14.86 -20.52 -4.18
C GLY A 192 16.30 -20.24 -3.70
N GLY A 193 16.53 -20.42 -2.40
CA GLY A 193 17.82 -20.14 -1.77
C GLY A 193 17.93 -18.72 -1.20
N SER A 194 19.14 -18.32 -0.85
CA SER A 194 19.48 -16.99 -0.33
C SER A 194 20.39 -16.26 -1.33
N CYS A 195 19.90 -15.22 -2.01
CA CYS A 195 20.67 -14.54 -3.05
C CYS A 195 20.90 -13.07 -2.70
N ILE A 196 22.10 -12.56 -2.96
CA ILE A 196 22.43 -11.13 -2.96
C ILE A 196 22.81 -10.75 -4.39
N MET A 197 22.05 -9.87 -5.04
CA MET A 197 22.27 -9.46 -6.42
C MET A 197 22.46 -7.94 -6.54
N GLN A 198 23.46 -7.54 -7.30
CA GLN A 198 23.62 -6.18 -7.82
C GLN A 198 23.50 -6.23 -9.36
N GLY A 199 22.39 -5.73 -9.90
CA GLY A 199 22.14 -5.71 -11.35
C GLY A 199 20.68 -5.98 -11.76
N GLU A 200 20.46 -6.70 -12.87
CA GLU A 200 19.12 -6.97 -13.41
C GLU A 200 18.68 -8.42 -13.24
N ALA A 201 17.49 -8.62 -12.67
CA ALA A 201 16.82 -9.92 -12.61
C ALA A 201 15.58 -9.97 -13.49
N LYS A 202 15.53 -10.94 -14.42
CA LYS A 202 14.30 -11.15 -15.21
C LYS A 202 13.21 -11.88 -14.42
N ARG A 203 13.55 -12.83 -13.54
CA ARG A 203 12.59 -13.55 -12.68
C ARG A 203 13.25 -14.07 -11.40
N THR A 204 12.69 -13.74 -10.24
CA THR A 204 13.01 -14.33 -8.93
C THR A 204 11.79 -15.13 -8.45
N LEU A 205 12.00 -16.35 -7.95
CA LEU A 205 10.92 -17.26 -7.55
C LEU A 205 11.25 -17.95 -6.22
N GLY A 206 10.61 -17.50 -5.13
CA GLY A 206 10.81 -18.02 -3.78
C GLY A 206 12.22 -17.79 -3.22
N GLY A 207 12.41 -18.11 -1.94
CA GLY A 207 13.67 -17.90 -1.23
C GLY A 207 13.77 -16.54 -0.54
N SER A 208 14.97 -16.18 -0.10
CA SER A 208 15.30 -14.90 0.52
C SER A 208 16.27 -14.14 -0.38
N CYS A 209 15.85 -13.02 -0.96
CA CYS A 209 16.66 -12.28 -1.94
C CYS A 209 16.93 -10.85 -1.46
N ILE A 210 18.15 -10.36 -1.61
CA ILE A 210 18.53 -8.95 -1.47
C ILE A 210 18.98 -8.46 -2.85
N MET A 211 18.27 -7.49 -3.42
CA MET A 211 18.54 -6.99 -4.77
C MET A 211 18.76 -5.49 -4.80
N GLN A 212 19.82 -5.06 -5.48
CA GLN A 212 20.05 -3.66 -5.86
C GLN A 212 20.02 -3.56 -7.39
N GLY A 213 18.94 -2.98 -7.95
CA GLY A 213 18.76 -2.82 -9.40
C GLY A 213 17.33 -3.02 -9.92
N GLU A 214 17.18 -3.63 -11.09
CA GLU A 214 15.86 -3.83 -11.73
C GLU A 214 15.37 -5.29 -11.67
N ALA A 215 14.14 -5.50 -11.20
CA ALA A 215 13.46 -6.78 -11.27
C ALA A 215 12.26 -6.73 -12.23
N LYS A 216 12.18 -7.66 -13.20
CA LYS A 216 10.98 -7.75 -14.06
C LYS A 216 9.82 -8.49 -13.37
N ARG A 217 10.09 -9.52 -12.58
CA ARG A 217 9.07 -10.31 -11.88
C ARG A 217 9.63 -10.98 -10.63
N GLU A 218 8.95 -10.79 -9.52
CA GLU A 218 9.18 -11.51 -8.26
C GLU A 218 7.95 -12.33 -7.90
N LEU A 219 8.13 -13.58 -7.48
CA LEU A 219 7.04 -14.49 -7.14
C LEU A 219 7.34 -15.24 -5.83
N GLY A 220 6.67 -14.84 -4.75
CA GLY A 220 6.79 -15.46 -3.43
C GLY A 220 8.18 -15.31 -2.79
N GLY A 221 8.28 -15.70 -1.51
CA GLY A 221 9.52 -15.57 -0.73
C GLY A 221 9.62 -14.28 0.07
N SER A 222 10.82 -13.99 0.55
CA SER A 222 11.16 -12.80 1.33
C SER A 222 12.18 -11.96 0.57
N CYS A 223 11.78 -10.82 0.00
CA CYS A 223 12.67 -9.99 -0.82
C CYS A 223 12.96 -8.64 -0.16
N ILE A 224 14.20 -8.16 -0.26
CA ILE A 224 14.60 -6.78 0.03
C ILE A 224 15.14 -6.19 -1.28
N MET A 225 14.48 -5.16 -1.81
CA MET A 225 14.85 -4.54 -3.09
C MET A 225 15.12 -3.05 -2.94
N GLN A 226 16.20 -2.60 -3.56
CA GLN A 226 16.48 -1.19 -3.81
C GLN A 226 16.52 -0.97 -5.34
N GLY A 227 15.49 -0.33 -5.91
CA GLY A 227 15.40 -0.05 -7.34
C GLY A 227 13.99 -0.16 -7.94
N GLU A 228 13.86 -0.69 -9.16
CA GLU A 228 12.57 -0.78 -9.86
C GLU A 228 12.06 -2.22 -9.99
N ALA A 229 10.80 -2.45 -9.59
CA ALA A 229 10.09 -3.70 -9.83
C ALA A 229 8.94 -3.53 -10.82
N LYS A 230 8.91 -4.35 -11.88
CA LYS A 230 7.76 -4.35 -12.81
C LYS A 230 6.56 -5.13 -12.26
N ARG A 231 6.76 -6.22 -11.52
CA ARG A 231 5.68 -7.03 -10.91
C ARG A 231 6.17 -7.81 -9.69
N GLU A 232 5.43 -7.73 -8.61
CA GLU A 232 5.58 -8.57 -7.41
C GLU A 232 4.29 -9.38 -7.18
N LEU A 233 4.42 -10.68 -6.92
CA LEU A 233 3.30 -11.58 -6.68
C LEU A 233 3.53 -12.40 -5.40
N GLY A 234 2.80 -12.05 -4.33
CA GLY A 234 2.83 -12.76 -3.04
C GLY A 234 4.19 -12.71 -2.31
N GLY A 235 4.21 -13.22 -1.08
CA GLY A 235 5.40 -13.21 -0.22
C GLY A 235 5.50 -11.97 0.67
N SER A 236 6.67 -11.78 1.27
CA SER A 236 7.00 -10.66 2.16
C SER A 236 8.08 -9.81 1.51
N CYS A 237 7.77 -8.59 1.07
CA CYS A 237 8.74 -7.75 0.33
C CYS A 237 8.99 -6.42 1.03
N ILE A 238 10.25 -5.97 1.08
CA ILE A 238 10.64 -4.62 1.49
C ILE A 238 11.26 -3.95 0.27
N MET A 239 10.64 -2.89 -0.24
CA MET A 239 11.12 -2.17 -1.43
C MET A 239 11.40 -0.70 -1.13
N GLN A 240 12.54 -0.22 -1.63
CA GLN A 240 12.84 1.20 -1.76
C GLN A 240 12.97 1.54 -3.27
N GLY A 241 11.99 2.25 -3.83
CA GLY A 241 11.97 2.66 -5.25
C GLY A 241 10.60 2.62 -5.91
N GLU A 242 10.54 2.20 -7.18
CA GLU A 242 9.29 2.20 -7.96
C GLU A 242 8.74 0.79 -8.24
N ALA A 243 7.46 0.58 -7.95
CA ALA A 243 6.73 -0.64 -8.29
C ALA A 243 5.62 -0.37 -9.32
N LYS A 244 5.62 -1.11 -10.44
CA LYS A 244 4.49 -1.02 -11.40
C LYS A 244 3.25 -1.80 -10.94
N ARG A 245 3.42 -2.95 -10.29
CA ARG A 245 2.32 -3.79 -9.80
C ARG A 245 2.75 -4.65 -8.61
N THR A 246 2.04 -4.55 -7.49
CA THR A 246 2.11 -5.47 -6.35
C THR A 246 0.80 -6.24 -6.26
N LEU A 247 0.86 -7.57 -6.05
CA LEU A 247 -0.32 -8.43 -6.04
C LEU A 247 -0.25 -9.44 -4.87
N GLY A 248 -1.02 -9.19 -3.82
CA GLY A 248 -1.06 -10.02 -2.61
C GLY A 248 0.24 -10.03 -1.80
N GLY A 249 0.20 -10.67 -0.63
CA GLY A 249 1.35 -10.77 0.29
C GLY A 249 1.42 -9.62 1.30
N SER A 250 2.57 -9.50 1.96
CA SER A 250 2.88 -8.45 2.93
C SER A 250 4.02 -7.58 2.42
N CYS A 251 3.75 -6.33 2.02
CA CYS A 251 4.79 -5.47 1.43
C CYS A 251 5.01 -4.20 2.27
N ILE A 252 6.28 -3.81 2.43
CA ILE A 252 6.68 -2.50 2.94
C ILE A 252 7.36 -1.75 1.80
N MET A 253 6.81 -0.61 1.39
CA MET A 253 7.31 0.15 0.25
C MET A 253 7.62 1.60 0.62
N GLN A 254 8.78 2.08 0.20
CA GLN A 254 9.15 3.49 0.23
C GLN A 254 9.38 3.97 -1.22
N GLY A 255 8.45 4.77 -1.77
CA GLY A 255 8.52 5.29 -3.14
C GLY A 255 7.18 5.34 -3.89
N GLU A 256 7.18 5.02 -5.19
CA GLU A 256 5.97 5.10 -6.02
C GLU A 256 5.41 3.73 -6.41
N ALA A 257 4.10 3.53 -6.22
CA ALA A 257 3.37 2.37 -6.72
C ALA A 257 2.34 2.75 -7.79
N LYS A 258 2.34 2.08 -8.95
CA LYS A 258 1.27 2.29 -9.95
C LYS A 258 -0.01 1.52 -9.62
N ARG A 259 0.08 0.30 -9.07
CA ARG A 259 -1.08 -0.53 -8.72
C ARG A 259 -0.74 -1.49 -7.60
N GLU A 260 -1.59 -1.52 -6.58
CA GLU A 260 -1.58 -2.52 -5.52
C GLU A 260 -2.91 -3.28 -5.52
N LEU A 261 -2.85 -4.60 -5.43
CA LEU A 261 -4.04 -5.47 -5.45
C LEU A 261 -3.98 -6.51 -4.33
N GLY A 262 -4.80 -6.33 -3.29
CA GLY A 262 -4.93 -7.24 -2.16
C GLY A 262 -3.66 -7.37 -1.30
N GLY A 263 -3.79 -8.08 -0.18
CA GLY A 263 -2.69 -8.27 0.79
C GLY A 263 -2.66 -7.21 1.89
N SER A 264 -1.54 -7.17 2.62
CA SER A 264 -1.27 -6.21 3.69
C SER A 264 -0.08 -5.33 3.31
N CYS A 265 -0.29 -4.04 3.03
CA CYS A 265 0.77 -3.16 2.53
C CYS A 265 1.02 -1.98 3.49
N ILE A 266 2.29 -1.62 3.70
CA ILE A 266 2.70 -0.38 4.36
C ILE A 266 3.46 0.44 3.31
N MET A 267 2.95 1.62 2.95
CA MET A 267 3.55 2.47 1.93
C MET A 267 3.87 3.87 2.47
N GLN A 268 5.07 4.35 2.15
CA GLN A 268 5.45 5.75 2.28
C GLN A 268 5.75 6.32 0.88
N GLY A 269 4.86 7.17 0.35
CA GLY A 269 5.01 7.79 -0.98
C GLY A 269 3.70 7.93 -1.78
N GLU A 270 3.75 7.72 -3.10
CA GLU A 270 2.59 7.88 -3.98
C GLU A 270 2.04 6.56 -4.51
N ALA A 271 0.72 6.34 -4.39
CA ALA A 271 0.02 5.27 -5.10
C ALA A 271 -0.96 5.81 -6.15
N LYS A 272 -0.88 5.27 -7.37
CA LYS A 272 -1.89 5.57 -8.41
C LYS A 272 -3.20 4.81 -8.18
N ARG A 273 -3.16 3.56 -7.70
CA ARG A 273 -4.37 2.74 -7.44
C ARG A 273 -4.09 1.68 -6.37
N GLU A 274 -4.96 1.60 -5.38
CA GLU A 274 -5.05 0.50 -4.40
C GLU A 274 -6.39 -0.21 -4.55
N LEU A 275 -6.40 -1.55 -4.51
CA LEU A 275 -7.59 -2.35 -4.76
C LEU A 275 -7.67 -3.53 -3.78
N GLY A 276 -8.52 -3.41 -2.75
CA GLY A 276 -8.71 -4.41 -1.69
C GLY A 276 -7.49 -4.63 -0.79
N GLY A 277 -7.69 -5.38 0.29
CA GLY A 277 -6.64 -5.67 1.29
C GLY A 277 -6.67 -4.75 2.51
N SER A 278 -5.60 -4.80 3.30
CA SER A 278 -5.39 -3.91 4.45
C SER A 278 -4.14 -3.05 4.24
N CYS A 279 -4.29 -1.76 4.01
CA CYS A 279 -3.16 -0.88 3.67
C CYS A 279 -2.95 0.22 4.72
N ILE A 280 -1.69 0.53 5.02
CA ILE A 280 -1.28 1.72 5.79
C ILE A 280 -0.45 2.59 4.85
N MET A 281 -0.92 3.80 4.55
CA MET A 281 -0.26 4.72 3.63
C MET A 281 0.07 6.05 4.30
N GLN A 282 1.29 6.53 4.07
CA GLN A 282 1.72 7.90 4.33
C GLN A 282 2.10 8.56 3.00
N GLY A 283 1.25 9.48 2.49
CA GLY A 283 1.48 10.19 1.22
C GLY A 283 0.22 10.40 0.38
N GLU A 284 0.32 10.30 -0.96
CA GLU A 284 -0.79 10.58 -1.87
C GLU A 284 -1.36 9.33 -2.55
N ALA A 285 -2.68 9.17 -2.52
CA ALA A 285 -3.40 8.16 -3.28
C ALA A 285 -4.32 8.78 -4.34
N LYS A 286 -4.18 8.35 -5.60
CA LYS A 286 -5.12 8.76 -6.66
C LYS A 286 -6.46 8.00 -6.58
N ARG A 287 -6.46 6.71 -6.20
CA ARG A 287 -7.69 5.91 -6.03
C ARG A 287 -7.47 4.78 -5.04
N THR A 288 -8.36 4.64 -4.06
CA THR A 288 -8.48 3.45 -3.21
C THR A 288 -9.85 2.82 -3.43
N LEU A 289 -9.91 1.48 -3.53
CA LEU A 289 -11.13 0.75 -3.86
C LEU A 289 -11.28 -0.50 -2.98
N GLY A 290 -12.19 -0.45 -2.01
CA GLY A 290 -12.46 -1.52 -1.05
C GLY A 290 -11.30 -1.83 -0.09
N GLY A 291 -11.56 -2.69 0.89
CA GLY A 291 -10.57 -3.07 1.91
C GLY A 291 -10.61 -2.20 3.18
N SER A 292 -9.60 -2.38 4.03
CA SER A 292 -9.39 -1.60 5.26
C SER A 292 -8.14 -0.74 5.12
N CYS A 293 -8.27 0.58 4.97
CA CYS A 293 -7.12 1.46 4.74
C CYS A 293 -6.94 2.48 5.87
N ILE A 294 -5.69 2.71 6.30
CA ILE A 294 -5.29 3.84 7.13
C ILE A 294 -4.42 4.75 6.28
N MET A 295 -4.79 6.01 6.11
CA MET A 295 -4.10 6.95 5.24
C MET A 295 -3.78 8.26 5.96
N GLN A 296 -2.53 8.71 5.86
CA GLN A 296 -2.09 10.03 6.27
C GLN A 296 -1.62 10.80 5.02
N GLY A 297 -2.41 11.76 4.55
CA GLY A 297 -2.11 12.57 3.36
C GLY A 297 -3.32 12.88 2.46
N GLU A 298 -3.14 12.93 1.14
CA GLU A 298 -4.21 13.28 0.20
C GLU A 298 -4.78 12.07 -0.57
N ALA A 299 -6.10 11.96 -0.62
CA ALA A 299 -6.81 11.01 -1.48
C ALA A 299 -7.66 11.72 -2.55
N LYS A 300 -7.48 11.37 -3.84
CA LYS A 300 -8.39 11.89 -4.88
C LYS A 300 -9.74 11.17 -4.91
N ARG A 301 -9.78 9.86 -4.66
CA ARG A 301 -11.02 9.07 -4.64
C ARG A 301 -10.88 7.85 -3.71
N THR A 302 -11.81 7.69 -2.78
CA THR A 302 -12.02 6.48 -1.97
C THR A 302 -13.38 5.87 -2.35
N LEU A 303 -13.44 4.55 -2.55
CA LEU A 303 -14.68 3.85 -2.96
C LEU A 303 -14.87 2.57 -2.15
N GLY A 304 -15.85 2.56 -1.24
CA GLY A 304 -16.19 1.43 -0.40
C GLY A 304 -15.10 1.02 0.60
N GLY A 305 -15.42 0.04 1.47
CA GLY A 305 -14.51 -0.46 2.50
C GLY A 305 -14.56 0.34 3.81
N SER A 306 -13.59 0.09 4.69
CA SER A 306 -13.43 0.79 5.96
C SER A 306 -12.15 1.62 5.93
N CYS A 307 -12.25 2.96 5.95
CA CYS A 307 -11.07 3.83 5.83
C CYS A 307 -10.91 4.73 7.05
N ILE A 308 -9.68 4.91 7.53
CA ILE A 308 -9.30 5.96 8.48
C ILE A 308 -8.36 6.91 7.73
N MET A 309 -8.73 8.18 7.61
CA MET A 309 -7.96 9.18 6.86
C MET A 309 -7.64 10.39 7.72
N GLN A 310 -6.39 10.83 7.69
CA GLN A 310 -5.93 12.11 8.21
C GLN A 310 -5.39 12.95 7.05
N GLY A 311 -6.13 13.99 6.62
CA GLY A 311 -5.74 14.85 5.50
C GLY A 311 -6.90 15.29 4.58
N GLU A 312 -6.66 15.39 3.28
CA GLU A 312 -7.67 15.86 2.31
C GLU A 312 -8.22 14.75 1.42
N ALA A 313 -9.56 14.65 1.32
CA ALA A 313 -10.25 13.79 0.37
C ALA A 313 -11.01 14.60 -0.69
N LYS A 314 -10.77 14.33 -1.98
CA LYS A 314 -11.57 14.97 -3.05
C LYS A 314 -12.94 14.30 -3.23
N ARG A 315 -13.06 12.98 -3.07
CA ARG A 315 -14.34 12.24 -3.18
C ARG A 315 -14.30 10.95 -2.38
N GLU A 316 -15.34 10.73 -1.58
CA GLU A 316 -15.61 9.46 -0.89
C GLU A 316 -16.96 8.91 -1.34
N LEU A 317 -17.05 7.59 -1.55
CA LEU A 317 -18.23 6.93 -2.13
C LEU A 317 -18.48 5.59 -1.44
N GLY A 318 -19.46 5.55 -0.54
CA GLY A 318 -19.87 4.36 0.22
C GLY A 318 -18.81 3.82 1.19
N GLY A 319 -19.22 2.89 2.06
CA GLY A 319 -18.36 2.29 3.08
C GLY A 319 -18.48 2.96 4.45
N SER A 320 -17.54 2.65 5.34
CA SER A 320 -17.42 3.25 6.67
C SER A 320 -16.12 4.04 6.79
N CYS A 321 -16.19 5.37 6.89
CA CYS A 321 -15.00 6.22 6.93
C CYS A 321 -14.88 6.99 8.26
N ILE A 322 -13.66 7.12 8.77
CA ILE A 322 -13.30 8.08 9.83
C ILE A 322 -12.31 9.05 9.21
N MET A 323 -12.65 10.34 9.16
CA MET A 323 -11.83 11.37 8.54
C MET A 323 -11.51 12.50 9.52
N GLN A 324 -10.24 12.90 9.56
CA GLN A 324 -9.79 14.14 10.20
C GLN A 324 -9.18 15.05 9.11
N GLY A 325 -9.88 16.11 8.72
CA GLY A 325 -9.43 17.06 7.67
C GLY A 325 -10.54 17.58 6.75
N GLU A 326 -10.22 17.78 5.47
CA GLU A 326 -11.19 18.34 4.49
C GLU A 326 -11.71 17.31 3.49
N ALA A 327 -13.04 17.26 3.32
CA ALA A 327 -13.69 16.50 2.25
C ALA A 327 -14.39 17.42 1.23
N LYS A 328 -14.11 17.25 -0.06
CA LYS A 328 -14.85 17.98 -1.10
C LYS A 328 -16.23 17.36 -1.40
N ARG A 329 -16.37 16.03 -1.36
CA ARG A 329 -17.65 15.33 -1.58
C ARG A 329 -17.66 13.97 -0.88
N GLU A 330 -18.74 13.69 -0.17
CA GLU A 330 -19.06 12.37 0.39
C GLU A 330 -20.41 11.90 -0.14
N LEU A 331 -20.48 10.62 -0.56
CA LEU A 331 -21.68 10.03 -1.16
C LEU A 331 -22.00 8.68 -0.51
N GLY A 332 -23.02 8.63 0.33
CA GLY A 332 -23.50 7.40 1.01
C GLY A 332 -22.49 6.77 1.98
N GLY A 333 -22.95 5.77 2.73
CA GLY A 333 -22.14 5.08 3.75
C GLY A 333 -22.34 5.64 5.15
N SER A 334 -21.48 5.22 6.08
CA SER A 334 -21.44 5.70 7.46
C SER A 334 -20.12 6.42 7.73
N CYS A 335 -20.14 7.74 7.93
CA CYS A 335 -18.91 8.54 8.07
C CYS A 335 -18.84 9.25 9.42
N ILE A 336 -17.65 9.31 10.02
CA ILE A 336 -17.32 10.18 11.15
C ILE A 336 -16.28 11.17 10.67
N MET A 337 -16.60 12.46 10.66
CA MET A 337 -15.71 13.52 10.19
C MET A 337 -15.43 14.54 11.28
N GLN A 338 -14.16 14.91 11.43
CA GLN A 338 -13.72 16.10 12.16
C GLN A 338 -13.03 17.06 11.17
N GLY A 339 -13.68 18.17 10.81
CA GLY A 339 -13.15 19.17 9.87
C GLY A 339 -14.21 19.78 8.93
N GLU A 340 -13.84 20.06 7.68
CA GLU A 340 -14.74 20.73 6.72
C GLU A 340 -15.24 19.80 5.60
N ALA A 341 -16.55 19.81 5.36
CA ALA A 341 -17.17 19.15 4.21
C ALA A 341 -17.81 20.17 3.25
N LYS A 342 -17.46 20.10 1.96
CA LYS A 342 -18.15 20.92 0.95
C LYS A 342 -19.51 20.33 0.54
N ARG A 343 -19.67 19.00 0.49
CA ARG A 343 -20.94 18.33 0.15
C ARG A 343 -21.02 16.93 0.76
N THR A 344 -22.08 16.64 1.50
CA THR A 344 -22.49 15.31 1.96
C THR A 344 -23.81 14.93 1.29
N LEU A 345 -23.93 13.72 0.74
CA LEU A 345 -25.12 13.23 0.03
C LEU A 345 -25.50 11.81 0.49
N GLY A 346 -26.55 11.68 1.29
CA GLY A 346 -27.07 10.40 1.80
C GLY A 346 -26.13 9.69 2.79
N GLY A 347 -26.65 8.66 3.46
CA GLY A 347 -25.91 7.87 4.46
C GLY A 347 -26.16 8.32 5.91
N SER A 348 -25.33 7.84 6.82
CA SER A 348 -25.35 8.19 8.25
C SER A 348 -24.04 8.87 8.62
N CYS A 349 -24.06 10.18 8.91
CA CYS A 349 -22.83 10.94 9.16
C CYS A 349 -22.81 11.55 10.55
N ILE A 350 -21.65 11.53 11.21
CA ILE A 350 -21.36 12.30 12.42
C ILE A 350 -20.28 13.31 12.05
N MET A 351 -20.56 14.60 12.15
CA MET A 351 -19.64 15.66 11.76
C MET A 351 -19.38 16.64 12.90
N GLN A 352 -18.11 16.96 13.14
CA GLN A 352 -17.68 18.05 13.98
C GLN A 352 -16.92 19.08 13.13
N GLY A 353 -17.53 20.23 12.83
CA GLY A 353 -16.93 21.29 12.00
C GLY A 353 -17.91 22.00 11.05
N GLU A 354 -17.46 22.37 9.84
CA GLU A 354 -18.29 23.12 8.87
C GLU A 354 -18.78 22.27 7.69
N ALA A 355 -20.07 22.35 7.39
CA ALA A 355 -20.66 21.77 6.18
C ALA A 355 -21.22 22.86 5.25
N LYS A 356 -20.84 22.85 3.96
CA LYS A 356 -21.47 23.77 2.98
C LYS A 356 -22.83 23.30 2.48
N ARG A 357 -23.03 21.99 2.31
CA ARG A 357 -24.29 21.39 1.84
C ARG A 357 -24.45 19.96 2.32
N GLU A 358 -25.57 19.67 2.94
CA GLU A 358 -26.01 18.31 3.29
C GLU A 358 -27.33 18.00 2.59
N LEU A 359 -27.47 16.77 2.08
CA LEU A 359 -28.58 16.41 1.20
C LEU A 359 -28.99 14.95 1.43
N GLY A 360 -30.08 14.75 2.18
CA GLY A 360 -30.62 13.43 2.57
C GLY A 360 -29.75 12.63 3.54
N GLY A 361 -30.35 11.65 4.22
CA GLY A 361 -29.67 10.77 5.19
C GLY A 361 -29.99 11.08 6.65
N SER A 362 -29.23 10.47 7.56
CA SER A 362 -29.25 10.76 8.99
C SER A 362 -27.94 11.40 9.43
N CYS A 363 -27.97 12.66 9.88
CA CYS A 363 -26.75 13.39 10.26
C CYS A 363 -26.79 13.85 11.72
N ILE A 364 -25.65 13.76 12.40
CA ILE A 364 -25.40 14.42 13.68
C ILE A 364 -24.27 15.43 13.45
N MET A 365 -24.55 16.72 13.61
CA MET A 365 -23.57 17.78 13.36
C MET A 365 -23.36 18.64 14.61
N GLN A 366 -22.09 18.91 14.91
CA GLN A 366 -21.68 19.94 15.86
C GLN A 366 -20.84 20.99 15.11
N GLY A 367 -21.40 22.18 14.86
CA GLY A 367 -20.73 23.27 14.13
C GLY A 367 -21.65 24.09 13.22
N GLU A 368 -21.16 24.51 12.04
CA GLU A 368 -21.92 25.37 11.11
C GLU A 368 -22.35 24.65 9.83
N ALA A 369 -23.64 24.76 9.48
CA ALA A 369 -24.18 24.31 8.19
C ALA A 369 -24.68 25.47 7.33
N LYS A 370 -24.22 25.56 6.08
CA LYS A 370 -24.75 26.56 5.14
C LYS A 370 -26.09 26.15 4.51
N ARG A 371 -26.34 24.87 4.24
CA ARG A 371 -27.59 24.35 3.67
C ARG A 371 -27.81 22.88 4.02
N GLU A 372 -29.00 22.56 4.49
CA GLU A 372 -29.48 21.19 4.69
C GLU A 372 -30.77 20.97 3.90
N LEU A 373 -30.86 19.83 3.21
CA LEU A 373 -31.98 19.48 2.34
C LEU A 373 -32.43 18.02 2.60
N GLY A 374 -33.54 17.86 3.31
CA GLY A 374 -34.17 16.56 3.59
C GLY A 374 -33.36 15.63 4.49
N GLY A 375 -34.02 14.60 5.04
CA GLY A 375 -33.41 13.63 5.97
C GLY A 375 -33.78 13.89 7.43
N SER A 376 -33.09 13.19 8.34
CA SER A 376 -33.23 13.37 9.78
C SER A 376 -31.92 13.89 10.37
N CYS A 377 -31.89 15.13 10.90
CA CYS A 377 -30.66 15.75 11.37
C CYS A 377 -30.75 16.17 12.84
N ILE A 378 -29.66 15.98 13.59
CA ILE A 378 -29.46 16.57 14.91
C ILE A 378 -28.30 17.55 14.80
N MET A 379 -28.55 18.84 15.04
CA MET A 379 -27.53 19.89 14.94
C MET A 379 -27.37 20.63 16.26
N GLN A 380 -26.11 20.84 16.64
CA GLN A 380 -25.72 21.78 17.68
C GLN A 380 -24.82 22.87 17.05
N GLY A 381 -25.34 24.09 16.86
CA GLY A 381 -24.61 25.21 16.25
C GLY A 381 -25.47 26.11 15.33
N GLU A 382 -24.89 26.62 14.23
CA GLU A 382 -25.57 27.55 13.33
C GLU A 382 -25.97 26.93 11.98
N ALA A 383 -27.23 27.13 11.58
CA ALA A 383 -27.73 26.78 10.25
C ALA A 383 -28.16 28.02 9.45
N LYS A 384 -27.65 28.18 8.21
CA LYS A 384 -28.15 29.26 7.32
C LYS A 384 -29.48 28.92 6.65
N ARG A 385 -29.71 27.66 6.27
CA ARG A 385 -30.94 27.20 5.61
C ARG A 385 -31.19 25.71 5.87
N THR A 386 -32.36 25.37 6.38
CA THR A 386 -32.90 24.00 6.48
C THR A 386 -34.15 23.90 5.59
N LEU A 387 -34.27 22.83 4.79
CA LEU A 387 -35.37 22.62 3.84
C LEU A 387 -35.86 21.16 3.90
N GLY A 388 -37.04 20.93 4.48
CA GLY A 388 -37.66 19.61 4.59
C GLY A 388 -36.94 18.64 5.53
N GLY A 389 -37.65 17.58 5.95
CA GLY A 389 -37.11 16.54 6.84
C GLY A 389 -37.52 16.69 8.30
N SER A 390 -36.86 15.92 9.17
CA SER A 390 -37.05 15.93 10.62
C SER A 390 -35.78 16.43 11.31
N CYS A 391 -35.78 17.63 11.87
CA CYS A 391 -34.56 18.22 12.45
C CYS A 391 -34.72 18.52 13.94
N ILE A 392 -33.67 18.24 14.72
CA ILE A 392 -33.53 18.72 16.10
C ILE A 392 -32.34 19.69 16.11
N MET A 393 -32.56 20.94 16.47
CA MET A 393 -31.54 21.99 16.44
C MET A 393 -31.39 22.68 17.79
N GLN A 394 -30.15 22.82 18.25
CA GLN A 394 -29.79 23.66 19.39
C GLN A 394 -28.83 24.76 18.90
N GLY A 395 -29.30 26.00 18.80
CA GLY A 395 -28.51 27.15 18.30
C GLY A 395 -29.28 28.14 17.42
N GLU A 396 -28.63 28.71 16.40
CA GLU A 396 -29.25 29.73 15.53
C GLU A 396 -29.61 29.20 14.13
N ALA A 397 -30.84 29.46 13.69
CA ALA A 397 -31.30 29.23 12.32
C ALA A 397 -31.66 30.53 11.58
N LYS A 398 -31.11 30.74 10.38
CA LYS A 398 -31.50 31.91 9.56
C LYS A 398 -32.80 31.67 8.79
N ARG A 399 -33.07 30.47 8.29
CA ARG A 399 -34.28 30.11 7.54
C ARG A 399 -34.59 28.62 7.65
N GLU A 400 -35.83 28.31 7.98
CA GLU A 400 -36.38 26.96 7.95
C GLU A 400 -37.61 26.91 7.03
N LEU A 401 -37.70 25.89 6.18
CA LEU A 401 -38.72 25.77 5.15
C LEU A 401 -39.25 24.33 5.08
N GLY A 402 -40.44 24.08 5.64
CA GLY A 402 -41.12 22.78 5.62
C GLY A 402 -40.41 21.67 6.42
N GLY A 403 -41.19 20.69 6.90
CA GLY A 403 -40.70 19.57 7.71
C GLY A 403 -41.23 19.59 9.15
N SER A 404 -40.67 18.72 9.99
CA SER A 404 -40.94 18.64 11.42
C SER A 404 -39.69 19.01 12.20
N CYS A 405 -39.67 20.16 12.90
CA CYS A 405 -38.47 20.66 13.58
C CYS A 405 -38.69 20.83 15.09
N ILE A 406 -37.68 20.49 15.88
CA ILE A 406 -37.58 20.87 17.30
C ILE A 406 -36.38 21.79 17.43
N MET A 407 -36.58 23.03 17.88
CA MET A 407 -35.53 24.03 18.00
C MET A 407 -35.44 24.59 19.42
N GLN A 408 -34.22 24.70 19.94
CA GLN A 408 -33.89 25.46 21.13
C GLN A 408 -32.87 26.55 20.76
N GLY A 409 -33.31 27.83 20.70
CA GLY A 409 -32.46 28.96 20.32
C GLY A 409 -33.17 30.04 19.48
N GLU A 410 -32.47 30.67 18.53
CA GLU A 410 -33.02 31.77 17.72
C GLU A 410 -33.33 31.37 16.27
N ALA A 411 -34.54 31.65 15.80
CA ALA A 411 -34.93 31.53 14.39
C ALA A 411 -35.24 32.89 13.76
N LYS A 412 -34.59 33.22 12.63
CA LYS A 412 -34.94 34.45 11.88
C LYS A 412 -36.19 34.29 11.01
N ARG A 413 -36.45 33.11 10.43
CA ARG A 413 -37.65 32.83 9.61
C ARG A 413 -37.98 31.34 9.62
N THR A 414 -39.22 30.99 9.96
CA THR A 414 -39.82 29.66 9.82
C THR A 414 -40.98 29.74 8.81
N LEU A 415 -41.08 28.79 7.87
CA LEU A 415 -42.09 28.80 6.80
C LEU A 415 -42.65 27.40 6.53
N GLY A 416 -43.88 27.13 6.98
CA GLY A 416 -44.56 25.84 6.82
C GLY A 416 -43.97 24.70 7.67
N GLY A 417 -44.77 23.65 7.90
CA GLY A 417 -44.37 22.46 8.66
C GLY A 417 -44.94 22.40 10.08
N SER A 418 -44.42 21.46 10.88
CA SER A 418 -44.77 21.32 12.30
C SER A 418 -43.53 21.60 13.16
N CYS A 419 -43.53 22.69 13.91
CA CYS A 419 -42.34 23.13 14.66
C CYS A 419 -42.62 23.22 16.17
N ILE A 420 -41.67 22.79 16.99
CA ILE A 420 -41.63 23.06 18.43
C ILE A 420 -40.41 23.95 18.68
N MET A 421 -40.61 25.16 19.21
CA MET A 421 -39.54 26.13 19.42
C MET A 421 -39.49 26.62 20.87
N GLN A 422 -38.30 26.64 21.45
CA GLN A 422 -38.01 27.27 22.73
C GLN A 422 -36.95 28.37 22.51
N GLY A 423 -37.35 29.65 22.53
CA GLY A 423 -36.45 30.80 22.30
C GLY A 423 -37.08 31.97 21.52
N GLU A 424 -36.30 32.63 20.64
CA GLU A 424 -36.77 33.79 19.88
C GLU A 424 -37.05 33.48 18.39
N ALA A 425 -38.23 33.87 17.90
CA ALA A 425 -38.58 33.84 16.48
C ALA A 425 -38.80 35.25 15.91
N LYS A 426 -38.14 35.61 14.80
CA LYS A 426 -38.41 36.91 14.13
C LYS A 426 -39.63 36.88 13.21
N ARG A 427 -39.90 35.77 12.52
CA ARG A 427 -41.04 35.62 11.60
C ARG A 427 -41.43 34.14 11.44
N GLU A 428 -42.72 33.86 11.65
CA GLU A 428 -43.34 32.56 11.38
C GLU A 428 -44.44 32.72 10.33
N LEU A 429 -44.53 31.80 9.37
CA LEU A 429 -45.41 31.90 8.20
C LEU A 429 -45.98 30.53 7.83
N GLY A 430 -47.23 30.24 8.21
CA GLY A 430 -47.92 28.98 7.92
C GLY A 430 -47.37 27.76 8.67
N GLY A 431 -48.24 26.79 8.97
CA GLY A 431 -47.89 25.53 9.65
C GLY A 431 -48.55 25.37 11.01
N SER A 432 -48.10 24.37 11.76
CA SER A 432 -48.52 24.11 13.15
C SER A 432 -47.34 24.29 14.09
N CYS A 433 -47.33 25.33 14.93
CA CYS A 433 -46.21 25.66 15.78
C CYS A 433 -46.56 25.57 17.28
N ILE A 434 -45.63 25.08 18.10
CA ILE A 434 -45.68 25.23 19.56
C ILE A 434 -44.45 26.05 19.96
N MET A 435 -44.65 27.22 20.55
CA MET A 435 -43.57 28.15 20.91
C MET A 435 -43.58 28.49 22.39
N GLN A 436 -42.40 28.48 23.02
CA GLN A 436 -42.16 29.03 24.35
C GLN A 436 -41.06 30.10 24.25
N GLY A 437 -41.42 31.39 24.33
CA GLY A 437 -40.47 32.51 24.20
C GLY A 437 -41.03 33.76 23.51
N GLU A 438 -40.21 34.47 22.71
CA GLU A 438 -40.62 35.71 22.03
C GLU A 438 -40.79 35.55 20.51
N ALA A 439 -41.95 35.97 19.98
CA ALA A 439 -42.22 36.05 18.55
C ALA A 439 -42.38 37.51 18.07
N LYS A 440 -41.64 37.93 17.05
CA LYS A 440 -41.83 39.29 16.47
C LYS A 440 -43.01 39.37 15.48
N ARG A 441 -43.29 38.30 14.71
CA ARG A 441 -44.41 38.25 13.74
C ARG A 441 -44.84 36.80 13.45
N GLU A 442 -46.14 36.54 13.52
CA GLU A 442 -46.76 35.28 13.09
C GLU A 442 -47.84 35.55 12.03
N LEU A 443 -47.88 34.74 10.97
CA LEU A 443 -48.72 34.94 9.79
C LEU A 443 -49.31 33.59 9.31
N GLY A 444 -50.56 33.31 9.65
CA GLY A 444 -51.28 32.09 9.21
C GLY A 444 -50.79 30.80 9.86
N GLY A 445 -51.69 29.86 10.13
CA GLY A 445 -51.38 28.55 10.72
C GLY A 445 -52.14 28.28 12.02
N SER A 446 -51.77 27.21 12.71
CA SER A 446 -52.28 26.85 14.03
C SER A 446 -51.15 26.89 15.06
N CYS A 447 -51.14 27.87 15.96
CA CYS A 447 -50.03 28.09 16.90
C CYS A 447 -50.46 27.92 18.36
N ILE A 448 -49.59 27.36 19.20
CA ILE A 448 -49.70 27.41 20.66
C ILE A 448 -48.47 28.16 21.18
N MET A 449 -48.67 29.31 21.83
CA MET A 449 -47.58 30.16 22.33
C MET A 449 -47.67 30.38 23.84
N GLN A 450 -46.53 30.29 24.52
CA GLN A 450 -46.34 30.77 25.89
C GLN A 450 -45.20 31.81 25.91
N GLY A 451 -45.52 33.10 26.08
CA GLY A 451 -44.54 34.20 26.06
C GLY A 451 -45.04 35.52 25.43
N GLU A 452 -44.17 36.24 24.71
CA GLU A 452 -44.51 37.55 24.11
C GLU A 452 -44.61 37.51 22.58
N ALA A 453 -45.71 38.01 22.03
CA ALA A 453 -45.90 38.22 20.58
C ALA A 453 -46.02 39.71 20.22
N LYS A 454 -45.24 40.20 19.24
CA LYS A 454 -45.39 41.59 18.76
C LYS A 454 -46.52 41.75 17.73
N ARG A 455 -46.77 40.76 16.86
CA ARG A 455 -47.83 40.81 15.84
C ARG A 455 -48.28 39.40 15.43
N GLU A 456 -49.58 39.16 15.43
CA GLU A 456 -50.22 37.96 14.88
C GLU A 456 -51.23 38.34 13.81
N LEU A 457 -51.23 37.62 12.68
CA LEU A 457 -52.03 37.93 11.49
C LEU A 457 -52.63 36.65 10.90
N GLY A 458 -53.90 36.36 11.18
CA GLY A 458 -54.65 35.22 10.65
C GLY A 458 -54.19 33.84 11.19
N GLY A 459 -55.12 32.91 11.35
CA GLY A 459 -54.85 31.55 11.85
C GLY A 459 -55.72 31.18 13.06
N SER A 460 -55.41 30.03 13.68
CA SER A 460 -56.01 29.58 14.94
C SER A 460 -54.95 29.49 16.04
N CYS A 461 -54.94 30.40 17.02
CA CYS A 461 -53.87 30.50 18.00
C CYS A 461 -54.35 30.28 19.44
N ILE A 462 -53.55 29.64 20.28
CA ILE A 462 -53.73 29.60 21.73
C ILE A 462 -52.51 30.29 22.36
N MET A 463 -52.70 31.39 23.07
CA MET A 463 -51.61 32.16 23.68
C MET A 463 -51.77 32.31 25.19
N GLN A 464 -50.67 32.14 25.91
CA GLN A 464 -50.53 32.51 27.32
C GLN A 464 -49.38 33.53 27.47
N GLY A 465 -49.68 34.80 27.70
CA GLY A 465 -48.67 35.88 27.82
C GLY A 465 -49.09 37.25 27.24
N GLU A 466 -48.15 38.02 26.68
CA GLU A 466 -48.42 39.37 26.14
C GLU A 466 -48.45 39.42 24.61
N ALA A 467 -49.51 39.99 24.03
CA ALA A 467 -49.60 40.31 22.60
C ALA A 467 -49.66 41.83 22.36
N LYS A 468 -48.82 42.38 21.47
CA LYS A 468 -48.94 43.80 21.08
C LYS A 468 -50.03 44.06 20.03
N ARG A 469 -50.24 43.14 19.08
CA ARG A 469 -51.27 43.26 18.02
C ARG A 469 -51.73 41.88 17.53
N THR A 470 -53.04 41.63 17.55
CA THR A 470 -53.69 40.46 16.93
C THR A 470 -54.63 40.95 15.82
N LEU A 471 -54.64 40.29 14.66
CA LEU A 471 -55.38 40.77 13.48
C LEU A 471 -55.94 39.61 12.63
N GLY A 472 -57.25 39.33 12.77
CA GLY A 472 -57.95 38.24 12.08
C GLY A 472 -57.60 36.84 12.62
N GLY A 473 -58.56 35.90 12.54
CA GLY A 473 -58.37 34.50 12.96
C GLY A 473 -59.26 34.07 14.14
N SER A 474 -59.01 32.87 14.67
CA SER A 474 -59.67 32.33 15.87
C SER A 474 -58.66 32.15 17.00
N CYS A 475 -58.69 33.01 18.02
CA CYS A 475 -57.66 33.01 19.07
C CYS A 475 -58.23 32.72 20.47
N ILE A 476 -57.49 31.99 21.29
CA ILE A 476 -57.74 31.86 22.73
C ILE A 476 -56.54 32.47 23.45
N MET A 477 -56.74 33.51 24.26
CA MET A 477 -55.65 34.24 24.93
C MET A 477 -55.85 34.31 26.44
N GLN A 478 -54.80 34.05 27.20
CA GLN A 478 -54.74 34.29 28.64
C GLN A 478 -53.56 35.23 28.95
N GLY A 479 -53.83 36.52 29.26
CA GLY A 479 -52.80 37.54 29.48
C GLY A 479 -53.15 38.96 28.99
N GLU A 480 -52.18 39.75 28.52
CA GLU A 480 -52.40 41.13 28.07
C GLU A 480 -52.35 41.30 26.54
N ALA A 481 -53.36 41.94 25.95
CA ALA A 481 -53.38 42.36 24.55
C ALA A 481 -53.39 43.89 24.41
N LYS A 482 -52.46 44.48 23.63
CA LYS A 482 -52.48 45.94 23.39
C LYS A 482 -53.48 46.36 22.29
N ARG A 483 -53.71 45.54 21.26
CA ARG A 483 -54.67 45.82 20.16
C ARG A 483 -55.18 44.55 19.49
N GLU A 484 -56.49 44.41 19.34
CA GLU A 484 -57.14 43.32 18.59
C GLU A 484 -57.99 43.89 17.45
N LEU A 485 -57.91 43.28 16.25
CA LEU A 485 -58.54 43.77 15.02
C LEU A 485 -59.14 42.63 14.18
N GLY A 486 -60.46 42.37 14.27
CA GLY A 486 -61.16 41.35 13.50
C GLY A 486 -60.88 39.91 13.96
N GLY A 487 -61.89 39.02 13.87
CA GLY A 487 -61.77 37.59 14.19
C GLY A 487 -62.74 37.09 15.25
N SER A 488 -62.55 35.84 15.71
CA SER A 488 -63.27 35.21 16.82
C SER A 488 -62.34 34.91 17.99
N CYS A 489 -62.40 35.68 19.08
CA CYS A 489 -61.43 35.55 20.19
C CYS A 489 -62.10 35.13 21.51
N ILE A 490 -61.41 34.32 22.32
CA ILE A 490 -61.74 34.08 23.73
C ILE A 490 -60.57 34.60 24.57
N MET A 491 -60.78 35.59 25.43
CA MET A 491 -59.71 36.22 26.20
C MET A 491 -59.97 36.18 27.72
N GLN A 492 -58.95 35.88 28.50
CA GLN A 492 -58.94 36.02 29.96
C GLN A 492 -57.76 36.91 30.38
N GLY A 493 -58.00 38.18 30.72
CA GLY A 493 -56.95 39.17 31.05
C GLY A 493 -57.26 40.62 30.66
N GLU A 494 -56.24 41.42 30.30
CA GLU A 494 -56.43 42.85 29.94
C GLU A 494 -56.28 43.13 28.44
N ALA A 495 -57.24 43.84 27.85
CA ALA A 495 -57.15 44.37 26.48
C ALA A 495 -57.14 45.91 26.45
N LYS A 496 -56.16 46.52 25.78
CA LYS A 496 -56.13 47.99 25.66
C LYS A 496 -57.05 48.55 24.56
N ARG A 497 -57.25 47.84 23.43
CA ARG A 497 -58.13 48.25 22.31
C ARG A 497 -58.64 47.05 21.50
N GLU A 498 -59.93 46.98 21.24
CA GLU A 498 -60.57 45.99 20.35
C GLU A 498 -61.37 46.68 19.23
N LEU A 499 -61.26 46.18 17.99
CA LEU A 499 -61.85 46.77 16.79
C LEU A 499 -62.36 45.68 15.81
N GLY A 500 -63.67 45.43 15.77
CA GLY A 500 -64.31 44.45 14.88
C GLY A 500 -64.10 42.99 15.32
N GLY A 501 -65.15 42.16 15.30
CA GLY A 501 -65.06 40.71 15.58
C GLY A 501 -66.16 40.16 16.50
N SER A 502 -66.05 38.87 16.84
CA SER A 502 -66.89 38.18 17.82
C SER A 502 -66.03 37.67 18.98
N CYS A 503 -66.09 38.32 20.15
CA CYS A 503 -65.18 38.02 21.27
C CYS A 503 -65.93 37.56 22.54
N ILE A 504 -65.31 36.72 23.36
CA ILE A 504 -65.73 36.40 24.73
C ILE A 504 -64.59 36.79 25.65
N MET A 505 -64.76 37.78 26.53
CA MET A 505 -63.71 38.24 27.44
C MET A 505 -64.10 38.10 28.91
N GLN A 506 -63.14 37.68 29.74
CA GLN A 506 -63.20 37.72 31.20
C GLN A 506 -62.01 38.55 31.72
N GLY A 507 -62.23 39.82 32.07
CA GLY A 507 -61.17 40.78 32.48
C GLY A 507 -61.45 42.25 32.13
N GLU A 508 -60.41 43.07 31.96
CA GLU A 508 -60.55 44.53 31.72
C GLU A 508 -60.29 44.94 30.26
N ALA A 509 -61.21 45.71 29.67
CA ALA A 509 -61.04 46.31 28.33
C ALA A 509 -61.07 47.84 28.37
N LYS A 510 -60.01 48.49 27.88
CA LYS A 510 -59.91 49.96 27.91
C LYS A 510 -60.66 50.66 26.77
N ARG A 511 -60.84 50.04 25.59
CA ARG A 511 -61.62 50.60 24.44
C ARG A 511 -62.12 49.50 23.50
N GLU A 512 -63.43 49.48 23.21
CA GLU A 512 -64.09 48.59 22.23
C GLU A 512 -64.76 49.40 21.11
N LEU A 513 -64.59 49.02 19.85
CA LEU A 513 -65.17 49.71 18.69
C LEU A 513 -65.64 48.73 17.60
N GLY A 514 -66.96 48.46 17.56
CA GLY A 514 -67.63 47.62 16.56
C GLY A 514 -67.36 46.11 16.74
N GLY A 515 -68.42 45.29 16.80
CA GLY A 515 -68.32 43.83 17.00
C GLY A 515 -69.39 43.27 17.96
N SER A 516 -69.46 41.94 18.09
CA SER A 516 -70.32 41.23 19.04
C SER A 516 -69.48 40.60 20.15
N CYS A 517 -69.32 41.32 21.28
CA CYS A 517 -68.51 40.87 22.42
C CYS A 517 -69.38 40.49 23.63
N ILE A 518 -69.09 39.35 24.27
CA ILE A 518 -69.66 38.92 25.56
C ILE A 518 -68.59 39.14 26.64
N MET A 519 -68.84 40.03 27.60
CA MET A 519 -67.86 40.48 28.59
C MET A 519 -68.26 40.10 30.02
N GLN A 520 -67.32 39.58 30.81
CA GLN A 520 -67.40 39.45 32.27
C GLN A 520 -66.23 40.21 32.92
N GLY A 521 -66.40 41.52 33.19
CA GLY A 521 -65.39 42.40 33.81
C GLY A 521 -65.62 43.90 33.54
N GLU A 522 -64.63 44.78 33.79
CA GLU A 522 -64.76 46.23 33.60
C GLU A 522 -64.38 46.69 32.18
N ALA A 523 -65.29 47.40 31.50
CA ALA A 523 -65.06 47.92 30.14
C ALA A 523 -65.31 49.44 30.06
N LYS A 524 -64.35 50.19 29.51
CA LYS A 524 -64.54 51.61 29.14
C LYS A 524 -64.95 51.71 27.66
N ARG A 525 -66.26 51.76 27.40
CA ARG A 525 -66.81 52.02 26.06
C ARG A 525 -66.82 53.52 25.75
N GLU A 526 -66.01 53.95 24.79
CA GLU A 526 -66.17 55.29 24.18
C GLU A 526 -67.13 55.16 22.98
N LEU A 527 -68.41 55.47 23.19
CA LEU A 527 -69.39 55.64 22.12
C LEU A 527 -69.11 56.96 21.39
N TYR A 528 -68.38 56.92 20.27
CA TYR A 528 -68.35 58.05 19.34
C TYR A 528 -69.67 58.09 18.57
N TYR A 529 -70.60 58.95 19.02
CA TYR A 529 -71.74 59.36 18.21
C TYR A 529 -71.21 60.10 16.96
N ALA A 530 -71.35 59.48 15.79
CA ALA A 530 -71.31 60.22 14.54
C ALA A 530 -72.54 61.14 14.51
N ARG A 531 -72.36 62.42 14.78
CA ARG A 531 -73.39 63.45 14.58
C ARG A 531 -73.48 63.71 13.08
N GLY A 532 -74.38 63.00 12.41
CA GLY A 532 -74.73 63.20 11.01
C GLY A 532 -76.18 63.69 10.90
N ASN A 533 -76.31 64.97 10.53
CA ASN A 533 -77.50 65.81 10.30
C ASN A 533 -78.32 66.22 11.52
#